data_AF-A0A651GUY4-F1
#
_entry.id   AF-A0A651GUY4-F1
#
_cell.length_a   1.000
_cell.length_b   1.000
_cell.length_c   1.000
_cell.angle_alpha   90.00
_cell.angle_beta   90.00
_cell.angle_gamma   90.00
#
_symmetry.space_group_name_H-M   'P 1'
#
loop_
_entity.id
_entity.type
_entity.pdbx_description
1 polymer ?
#
loop_
_entity_poly.entity_id
_entity_poly.type
_entity_poly.pdbx_seq_one_letter_code
_entity_poly.pdbx_strand_id
1 'polypeptide(L)'
;MEIKVKIPIKADIVFHGFPVTISPAGTTWKKNQLGDYGGRSGVYIHHCDGKILYIGKTTSGQWGTFAERLRREFQEKASSNSSLYQLLLEQKKTIKTFMLDLDDIDMMVDSGSVQLTKLRKALIMEQILIGVFSPEGNKI
;
A
#
# COMPACT_ATOMS: atom_id res chain seq x y z
N MET A 1 21.55 -18.38 -6.89
CA MET A 1 20.91 -17.09 -7.25
C MET A 1 20.35 -16.51 -5.98
N GLU A 2 20.70 -15.26 -5.67
CA GLU A 2 20.26 -14.57 -4.45
C GLU A 2 19.54 -13.28 -4.84
N ILE A 3 18.39 -13.01 -4.21
CA ILE A 3 17.67 -11.73 -4.32
C ILE A 3 17.73 -11.10 -2.94
N LYS A 4 18.31 -9.90 -2.85
CA LYS A 4 18.39 -9.14 -1.60
C LYS A 4 17.30 -8.08 -1.58
N VAL A 5 16.53 -8.07 -0.50
CA VAL A 5 15.43 -7.12 -0.32
C VAL A 5 15.65 -6.32 0.95
N LYS A 6 15.80 -5.01 0.80
CA LYS A 6 15.85 -4.09 1.94
C LYS A 6 14.43 -3.84 2.43
N ILE A 7 14.09 -4.38 3.59
CA ILE A 7 12.77 -4.19 4.18
C ILE A 7 12.77 -2.86 4.97
N PRO A 8 11.79 -1.96 4.75
CA PRO A 8 11.64 -0.77 5.58
C PRO A 8 11.35 -1.17 7.02
N ILE A 9 12.03 -0.54 7.98
CA ILE A 9 11.76 -0.81 9.39
C ILE A 9 10.41 -0.24 9.80
N LYS A 10 9.76 -0.87 10.77
CA LYS A 10 8.42 -0.49 11.23
C LYS A 10 8.33 0.96 11.70
N ALA A 11 9.38 1.47 12.34
CA ALA A 11 9.43 2.86 12.78
C ALA A 11 9.31 3.84 11.61
N ASP A 12 10.05 3.59 10.52
CA ASP A 12 10.02 4.41 9.30
C ASP A 12 8.65 4.37 8.64
N ILE A 13 8.05 3.18 8.54
CA ILE A 13 6.69 3.01 8.00
C ILE A 13 5.71 3.90 8.77
N VAL A 14 5.77 3.88 10.10
CA VAL A 14 4.84 4.63 10.96
C VAL A 14 5.10 6.14 10.92
N PHE A 15 6.37 6.54 10.86
CA PHE A 15 6.77 7.94 10.88
C PHE A 15 6.51 8.63 9.54
N HIS A 16 6.83 7.97 8.42
CA HIS A 16 6.68 8.52 7.07
C HIS A 16 5.32 8.24 6.43
N GLY A 17 4.47 7.41 7.05
CA GLY A 17 3.09 7.23 6.61
C GLY A 17 2.28 8.52 6.76
N PHE A 18 1.56 8.90 5.71
CA PHE A 18 0.72 10.10 5.72
C PHE A 18 -0.77 9.76 5.84
N PRO A 19 -1.59 10.67 6.41
CA PRO A 19 -3.01 10.41 6.65
C PRO A 19 -3.80 10.12 5.38
N VAL A 20 -4.63 9.08 5.39
CA VAL A 20 -5.61 8.79 4.34
C VAL A 20 -6.99 8.69 4.97
N THR A 21 -7.94 9.45 4.45
CA THR A 21 -9.28 9.59 5.02
C THR A 21 -10.24 8.66 4.29
N ILE A 22 -11.00 7.91 5.09
CA ILE A 22 -12.11 7.08 4.59
C ILE A 22 -13.24 7.98 4.11
N SER A 23 -13.87 7.59 3.02
CA SER A 23 -15.01 8.26 2.42
C SER A 23 -16.27 7.38 2.53
N PRO A 24 -17.07 7.54 3.60
CA PRO A 24 -18.32 6.82 3.78
C PRO A 24 -19.38 7.22 2.74
N ALA A 25 -20.52 6.52 2.73
CA ALA A 25 -21.66 6.78 1.85
C ALA A 25 -21.99 8.27 1.78
N GLY A 26 -22.22 8.75 0.56
CA GLY A 26 -22.50 10.16 0.28
C GLY A 26 -21.28 11.08 0.25
N THR A 27 -20.07 10.59 0.56
CA THR A 27 -18.84 11.39 0.49
C THR A 27 -17.96 11.03 -0.70
N THR A 28 -17.07 11.95 -1.07
CA THR A 28 -16.15 11.79 -2.21
C THR A 28 -14.71 11.67 -1.73
N TRP A 29 -14.06 10.59 -2.14
CA TRP A 29 -12.63 10.39 -1.92
C TRP A 29 -11.83 11.31 -2.85
N LYS A 30 -10.84 12.02 -2.31
CA LYS A 30 -10.05 13.01 -3.05
C LYS A 30 -8.63 12.53 -3.27
N LYS A 31 -8.18 12.52 -4.54
CA LYS A 31 -6.82 12.13 -4.93
C LYS A 31 -5.71 12.98 -4.31
N ASN A 32 -5.98 14.27 -4.07
CA ASN A 32 -4.99 15.23 -3.57
C ASN A 32 -4.43 14.86 -2.18
N GLN A 33 -5.12 14.04 -1.40
CA GLN A 33 -4.60 13.55 -0.12
C GLN A 33 -3.34 12.66 -0.26
N LEU A 34 -3.07 12.17 -1.48
CA LEU A 34 -1.87 11.37 -1.77
C LEU A 34 -0.67 12.20 -2.28
N GLY A 35 -0.84 13.53 -2.47
CA GLY A 35 0.19 14.38 -3.06
C GLY A 35 0.74 13.80 -4.37
N ASP A 36 2.07 13.83 -4.50
CA ASP A 36 2.79 13.36 -5.68
C ASP A 36 2.71 11.84 -5.91
N TYR A 37 2.35 11.06 -4.89
CA TYR A 37 2.15 9.62 -5.03
C TYR A 37 0.87 9.28 -5.77
N GLY A 38 -0.12 10.18 -5.85
CA GLY A 38 -1.42 9.84 -6.43
C GLY A 38 -1.37 9.32 -7.86
N GLY A 39 -0.40 9.74 -8.67
CA GLY A 39 -0.19 9.26 -10.04
C GLY A 39 0.79 8.09 -10.18
N ARG A 40 1.44 7.67 -9.09
CA ARG A 40 2.49 6.63 -9.10
C ARG A 40 1.91 5.24 -8.89
N SER A 41 2.75 4.23 -9.03
CA SER A 41 2.46 2.84 -8.70
C SER A 41 3.57 2.27 -7.84
N GLY A 42 3.32 1.15 -7.15
CA GLY A 42 4.31 0.50 -6.29
C GLY A 42 3.64 -0.29 -5.16
N VAL A 43 4.22 -0.28 -3.98
CA VAL A 43 3.71 -0.99 -2.79
C VAL A 43 3.29 0.02 -1.73
N TYR A 44 2.19 -0.26 -1.04
CA TYR A 44 1.67 0.57 0.02
C TYR A 44 1.32 -0.24 1.26
N ILE A 45 1.36 0.42 2.40
CA ILE A 45 1.13 -0.17 3.72
C ILE A 45 0.16 0.72 4.47
N HIS A 46 -1.04 0.23 4.76
CA HIS A 46 -1.99 0.90 5.66
C HIS A 46 -1.68 0.52 7.09
N HIS A 47 -1.63 1.53 7.96
CA HIS A 47 -1.47 1.31 9.38
C HIS A 47 -2.29 2.30 10.20
N CYS A 48 -2.61 1.90 11.41
CA CYS A 48 -3.32 2.72 12.38
C CYS A 48 -2.61 2.53 13.73
N ASP A 49 -2.15 3.62 14.35
CA ASP A 49 -1.51 3.58 15.67
C ASP A 49 -0.34 2.57 15.80
N GLY A 50 0.46 2.44 14.74
CA GLY A 50 1.56 1.48 14.69
C GLY A 50 1.16 0.02 14.43
N LYS A 51 -0.13 -0.31 14.33
CA LYS A 51 -0.61 -1.61 13.85
C LYS A 51 -0.67 -1.58 12.32
N ILE A 52 0.05 -2.49 11.66
CA ILE A 52 -0.05 -2.68 10.20
C ILE A 52 -1.37 -3.43 9.92
N LEU A 53 -2.23 -2.82 9.12
CA LEU A 53 -3.58 -3.33 8.84
C LEU A 53 -3.65 -4.08 7.52
N TYR A 54 -2.96 -3.57 6.50
CA TYR A 54 -2.99 -4.12 5.15
C TYR A 54 -1.74 -3.70 4.38
N ILE A 55 -1.29 -4.57 3.49
CA ILE A 55 -0.24 -4.31 2.53
C ILE A 55 -0.78 -4.68 1.15
N GLY A 56 -0.58 -3.80 0.18
CA GLY A 56 -0.96 -4.09 -1.19
C GLY A 56 -0.02 -3.45 -2.19
N LYS A 57 -0.18 -3.84 -3.44
CA LYS A 57 0.54 -3.25 -4.57
C LYS A 57 -0.38 -2.66 -5.62
N THR A 58 0.17 -1.73 -6.37
CA THR A 58 -0.39 -1.16 -7.58
C THR A 58 0.60 -1.33 -8.72
N THR A 59 0.09 -1.58 -9.92
CA THR A 59 0.90 -1.60 -11.13
C THR A 59 0.11 -0.90 -12.22
N SER A 60 0.70 0.16 -12.78
CA SER A 60 0.13 0.90 -13.91
C SER A 60 -0.35 -0.06 -15.01
N GLY A 61 -1.53 0.20 -15.56
CA GLY A 61 -2.25 -0.72 -16.43
C GLY A 61 -3.21 -1.63 -15.65
N GLN A 62 -2.76 -2.82 -15.24
CA GLN A 62 -3.65 -3.86 -14.72
C GLN A 62 -4.33 -3.49 -13.38
N TRP A 63 -3.59 -2.88 -12.45
CA TRP A 63 -4.07 -2.58 -11.09
C TRP A 63 -4.18 -1.08 -10.80
N GLY A 64 -3.77 -0.24 -11.76
CA GLY A 64 -3.85 1.22 -11.70
C GLY A 64 -2.74 1.87 -10.86
N THR A 65 -2.97 3.13 -10.54
CA THR A 65 -2.16 4.00 -9.67
C THR A 65 -2.56 3.85 -8.20
N PHE A 66 -1.74 4.39 -7.28
CA PHE A 66 -2.11 4.48 -5.86
C PHE A 66 -3.47 5.16 -5.66
N ALA A 67 -3.77 6.25 -6.38
CA ALA A 67 -5.05 6.93 -6.21
C ALA A 67 -6.25 6.06 -6.61
N GLU A 68 -6.14 5.33 -7.71
CA GLU A 68 -7.22 4.46 -8.17
C GLU A 68 -7.46 3.31 -7.22
N ARG A 69 -6.37 2.72 -6.69
CA ARG A 69 -6.44 1.60 -5.76
C ARG A 69 -6.96 2.01 -4.39
N LEU A 70 -6.37 3.03 -3.78
CA LEU A 70 -6.80 3.52 -2.48
C LEU A 70 -8.24 4.04 -2.53
N ARG A 71 -8.69 4.62 -3.65
CA ARG A 71 -10.13 4.95 -3.80
C ARG A 71 -11.02 3.70 -3.69
N ARG A 72 -10.64 2.58 -4.30
CA ARG A 72 -11.38 1.30 -4.21
C ARG A 72 -11.32 0.68 -2.81
N GLU A 73 -10.44 1.15 -1.93
CA GLU A 73 -10.27 0.60 -0.58
C GLU A 73 -10.86 1.52 0.49
N PHE A 74 -10.83 2.84 0.27
CA PHE A 74 -11.26 3.85 1.25
C PHE A 74 -12.61 4.49 0.93
N GLN A 75 -13.20 4.26 -0.25
CA GLN A 75 -14.52 4.78 -0.59
C GLN A 75 -15.56 3.67 -0.58
N GLU A 76 -16.61 3.82 0.21
CA GLU A 76 -17.65 2.78 0.39
C GLU A 76 -18.18 2.26 -0.94
N LYS A 77 -18.68 3.17 -1.79
CA LYS A 77 -19.24 2.84 -3.11
C LYS A 77 -18.23 2.15 -4.02
N ALA A 78 -16.97 2.58 -4.01
CA ALA A 78 -15.95 2.02 -4.91
C ALA A 78 -15.39 0.69 -4.40
N SER A 79 -15.43 0.48 -3.08
CA SER A 79 -15.03 -0.76 -2.42
C SER A 79 -16.08 -1.86 -2.49
N SER A 80 -17.31 -1.53 -2.92
CA SER A 80 -18.47 -2.42 -2.82
C SER A 80 -18.65 -2.96 -1.40
N ASN A 81 -18.35 -2.12 -0.40
CA ASN A 81 -18.41 -2.47 1.01
C ASN A 81 -17.55 -3.69 1.39
N SER A 82 -16.35 -3.79 0.84
CA SER A 82 -15.46 -4.94 1.06
C SER A 82 -15.03 -5.14 2.52
N SER A 83 -14.61 -6.35 2.86
CA SER A 83 -14.04 -6.66 4.19
C SER A 83 -12.86 -5.75 4.55
N LEU A 84 -12.04 -5.37 3.56
CA LEU A 84 -10.94 -4.43 3.79
C LEU A 84 -11.48 -3.03 4.10
N TYR A 85 -12.47 -2.55 3.35
CA TYR A 85 -13.10 -1.27 3.65
C TYR A 85 -13.71 -1.25 5.06
N GLN A 86 -14.39 -2.32 5.46
CA GLN A 86 -14.95 -2.47 6.81
C GLN A 86 -13.86 -2.45 7.88
N LEU A 87 -12.77 -3.21 7.68
CA LEU A 87 -11.61 -3.19 8.57
C LEU A 87 -11.03 -1.79 8.75
N LEU A 88 -10.91 -1.03 7.65
CA LEU A 88 -10.44 0.34 7.68
C LEU A 88 -11.45 1.25 8.40
N LEU A 89 -12.75 1.10 8.14
CA LEU A 89 -13.82 1.91 8.72
C LEU A 89 -13.91 1.77 10.25
N GLU A 90 -13.60 0.59 10.79
CA GLU A 90 -13.61 0.30 12.23
C GLU A 90 -12.48 0.99 13.02
N GLN A 91 -11.49 1.57 12.33
CA GLN A 91 -10.35 2.19 12.99
C GLN A 91 -10.75 3.51 13.66
N LYS A 92 -10.55 3.59 14.98
CA LYS A 92 -10.87 4.80 15.79
C LYS A 92 -9.84 5.92 15.66
N LYS A 93 -8.63 5.60 15.19
CA LYS A 93 -7.53 6.56 14.99
C LYS A 93 -7.29 6.74 13.50
N THR A 94 -6.62 7.83 13.14
CA THR A 94 -6.28 8.14 11.75
C THR A 94 -5.48 7.03 11.11
N ILE A 95 -5.99 6.49 10.01
CA ILE A 95 -5.24 5.59 9.15
C ILE A 95 -4.19 6.40 8.39
N LYS A 96 -2.98 5.89 8.39
CA LYS A 96 -1.86 6.40 7.61
C LYS A 96 -1.45 5.37 6.59
N THR A 97 -0.96 5.84 5.45
CA THR A 97 -0.41 5.00 4.40
C THR A 97 1.03 5.36 4.12
N PHE A 98 1.90 4.38 4.20
CA PHE A 98 3.28 4.46 3.72
C PHE A 98 3.33 3.91 2.29
N MET A 99 4.05 4.56 1.38
CA MET A 99 4.12 4.20 -0.02
C MET A 99 5.57 4.16 -0.49
N LEU A 100 5.88 3.10 -1.25
CA LEU A 100 7.11 2.94 -2.00
C LEU A 100 6.72 2.87 -3.46
N ASP A 101 7.14 3.83 -4.27
CA ASP A 101 6.86 3.75 -5.70
C ASP A 101 7.78 2.73 -6.41
N LEU A 102 7.57 2.53 -7.70
CA LEU A 102 8.34 1.57 -8.49
C LEU A 102 9.84 1.91 -8.54
N ASP A 103 10.23 3.19 -8.44
CA ASP A 103 11.62 3.60 -8.44
C ASP A 103 12.27 3.33 -7.08
N ASP A 104 11.57 3.64 -5.99
CA ASP A 104 11.97 3.26 -4.63
C ASP A 104 12.23 1.75 -4.53
N ILE A 105 11.27 0.95 -5.02
CA ILE A 105 11.34 -0.51 -4.97
C ILE A 105 12.49 -1.05 -5.83
N ASP A 106 12.76 -0.44 -6.98
CA ASP A 106 13.84 -0.86 -7.87
C ASP A 106 15.21 -0.78 -7.17
N MET A 107 15.39 0.25 -6.33
CA MET A 107 16.56 0.45 -5.49
C MET A 107 16.61 -0.47 -4.28
N MET A 108 15.45 -0.93 -3.77
CA MET A 108 15.35 -1.76 -2.58
C MET A 108 15.45 -3.27 -2.85
N VAL A 109 15.24 -3.70 -4.10
CA VAL A 109 15.29 -5.10 -4.52
C VAL A 109 16.45 -5.30 -5.49
N ASP A 110 17.53 -5.90 -5.00
CA ASP A 110 18.68 -6.31 -5.80
C ASP A 110 18.48 -7.76 -6.26
N SER A 111 18.38 -7.95 -7.57
CA SER A 111 18.20 -9.27 -8.22
C SER A 111 19.48 -9.82 -8.84
N GLY A 112 20.64 -9.21 -8.54
CA GLY A 112 21.95 -9.65 -8.99
C GLY A 112 22.05 -9.71 -10.52
N SER A 113 22.47 -10.87 -11.05
CA SER A 113 22.63 -11.08 -12.50
C SER A 113 21.31 -11.27 -13.26
N VAL A 114 20.18 -11.43 -12.56
CA VAL A 114 18.86 -11.54 -13.21
C VAL A 114 18.22 -10.18 -13.29
N GLN A 115 17.83 -9.77 -14.50
CA GLN A 115 17.06 -8.55 -14.69
C GLN A 115 15.58 -8.80 -14.40
N LEU A 116 15.12 -8.34 -13.22
CA LEU A 116 13.71 -8.28 -12.89
C LEU A 116 13.15 -6.90 -13.23
N THR A 117 11.95 -6.88 -13.82
CA THR A 117 11.23 -5.62 -14.02
C THR A 117 10.80 -5.02 -12.68
N LYS A 118 10.63 -3.70 -12.61
CA LYS A 118 10.12 -3.01 -11.41
C LYS A 118 8.80 -3.59 -10.90
N LEU A 119 7.93 -4.03 -11.81
CA LEU A 119 6.66 -4.68 -11.48
C LEU A 119 6.85 -6.03 -10.75
N ARG A 120 7.82 -6.84 -11.17
CA ARG A 120 8.16 -8.09 -10.48
C ARG A 120 8.81 -7.82 -9.13
N LYS A 121 9.67 -6.81 -9.04
CA LYS A 121 10.26 -6.37 -7.77
C LYS A 121 9.19 -5.89 -6.78
N ALA A 122 8.15 -5.18 -7.26
CA ALA A 122 7.02 -4.77 -6.44
C ALA A 122 6.19 -5.95 -5.91
N LEU A 123 5.98 -7.00 -6.72
CA LEU A 123 5.37 -8.24 -6.26
C LEU A 123 6.22 -8.90 -5.16
N ILE A 124 7.54 -9.01 -5.36
CA ILE A 124 8.44 -9.58 -4.36
C ILE A 124 8.37 -8.79 -3.05
N MET A 125 8.45 -7.45 -3.13
CA MET A 125 8.37 -6.57 -1.96
C MET A 125 7.04 -6.74 -1.21
N GLU A 126 5.90 -6.73 -1.91
CA GLU A 126 4.58 -6.95 -1.31
C GLU A 126 4.52 -8.27 -0.54
N GLN A 127 4.92 -9.37 -1.18
CA GLN A 127 4.83 -10.70 -0.56
C GLN A 127 5.75 -10.86 0.65
N ILE A 128 6.96 -10.28 0.59
CA ILE A 128 7.88 -10.25 1.74
C ILE A 128 7.30 -9.44 2.89
N LEU A 129 6.76 -8.26 2.62
CA LEU A 129 6.16 -7.43 3.66
C LEU A 129 4.94 -8.11 4.30
N ILE A 130 4.09 -8.79 3.50
CA ILE A 130 2.97 -9.60 4.01
C ILE A 130 3.51 -10.72 4.91
N GLY A 131 4.56 -11.43 4.49
CA GLY A 131 5.18 -12.49 5.29
C GLY A 131 5.75 -11.98 6.61
N VAL A 132 6.42 -10.82 6.60
CA VAL A 132 7.06 -10.22 7.78
C VAL A 132 6.03 -9.66 8.76
N PHE A 133 5.02 -8.95 8.27
CA PHE A 133 4.09 -8.22 9.15
C PHE A 133 2.77 -8.96 9.41
N SER A 134 2.42 -9.96 8.59
CA SER A 134 1.21 -10.79 8.71
C SER A 134 -0.08 -10.00 9.02
N PRO A 135 -0.35 -8.89 8.31
CA PRO A 135 -1.50 -8.04 8.59
C PRO A 135 -2.83 -8.77 8.42
N GLU A 136 -3.83 -8.38 9.21
CA GLU A 136 -5.16 -9.01 9.20
C GLU A 136 -5.91 -8.79 7.89
N GLY A 137 -5.77 -7.61 7.26
CA GLY A 137 -6.41 -7.29 6.00
C GLY A 137 -5.91 -8.09 4.80
N ASN A 138 -4.79 -8.82 4.91
CA ASN A 138 -4.30 -9.71 3.86
C ASN A 138 -4.78 -11.16 4.02
N LYS A 139 -5.56 -11.47 5.07
CA LYS A 139 -6.10 -12.81 5.33
C LYS A 139 -7.59 -12.95 4.98
N ILE A 140 -8.24 -11.82 4.66
CA ILE A 140 -9.67 -11.69 4.37
C ILE A 140 -10.02 -11.92 2.89
#